data_AF-A0A4Q3XT25-F1
#
_entry.id   AF-A0A4Q3XT25-F1
#
_cell.length_a   1.000
_cell.length_b   1.000
_cell.length_c   1.000
_cell.angle_alpha   90.00
_cell.angle_beta   90.00
_cell.angle_gamma   90.00
#
_symmetry.space_group_name_H-M   'P 1'
#
loop_
_entity.id
_entity.type
_entity.pdbx_description
1 polymer ?
#
loop_
_entity_poly.entity_id
_entity_poly.type
_entity_poly.pdbx_seq_one_letter_code
_entity_poly.pdbx_strand_id
1 'polypeptide(L)' 'MSQKYLNYLRREHARLEAEIVREARRPRPDELLIARLKKLKLAHKDQIRAWQQDLGDSQVAEQRG' A
#
# COMPACT_ATOMS: atom_id res chain seq x y z
N MET A 1 -7.43 -2.22 15.36
CA MET A 1 -6.63 -3.15 14.53
C MET A 1 -5.12 -2.90 14.75
N SER A 2 -4.20 -3.85 14.46
CA SER A 2 -2.81 -3.84 14.98
C SER A 2 -1.75 -3.21 14.06
N GLN A 3 -0.71 -2.59 14.65
CA GLN A 3 0.53 -2.14 13.99
C GLN A 3 1.17 -3.22 13.07
N LYS A 4 0.97 -4.50 13.39
CA LYS A 4 1.43 -5.62 12.55
C LYS A 4 0.80 -5.59 11.16
N TYR A 5 -0.47 -5.21 11.05
CA TYR A 5 -1.18 -5.12 9.77
C TYR A 5 -0.68 -3.97 8.91
N LEU A 6 -0.40 -2.81 9.51
CA LEU A 6 0.22 -1.67 8.80
C LEU A 6 1.60 -2.03 8.25
N ASN A 7 2.41 -2.75 9.04
CA ASN A 7 3.72 -3.24 8.58
C ASN A 7 3.59 -4.26 7.44
N TYR A 8 2.55 -5.11 7.47
CA TYR A 8 2.24 -6.03 6.38
C TYR A 8 1.87 -5.27 5.10
N LEU A 9 0.94 -4.30 5.17
CA LEU A 9 0.56 -3.49 4.00
C LEU A 9 1.76 -2.76 3.38
N ARG A 10 2.67 -2.23 4.22
CA ARG A 10 3.90 -1.57 3.75
C ARG A 10 4.84 -2.53 3.03
N ARG A 11 5.01 -3.75 3.54
CA ARG A 11 5.81 -4.79 2.88
C ARG A 11 5.21 -5.18 1.54
N GLU A 12 3.90 -5.38 1.49
CA GLU A 12 3.23 -5.77 0.26
C GLU A 12 3.26 -4.66 -0.79
N HIS A 13 3.11 -3.39 -0.38
CA HIS A 13 3.31 -2.25 -1.26
C HIS A 13 4.73 -2.21 -1.84
N ALA A 14 5.77 -2.43 -1.02
CA ALA A 14 7.16 -2.47 -1.49
C ALA A 14 7.43 -3.65 -2.44
N ARG A 15 6.81 -4.81 -2.20
CA ARG A 15 6.88 -5.97 -3.07
C ARG A 15 6.26 -5.68 -4.44
N LEU A 16 5.04 -5.12 -4.47
CA LEU A 16 4.35 -4.76 -5.70
C LEU A 16 5.17 -3.76 -6.54
N GLU A 17 5.84 -2.79 -5.89
CA GLU A 17 6.78 -1.90 -6.57
C GLU A 17 7.95 -2.64 -7.23
N ALA A 18 8.58 -3.56 -6.50
CA ALA A 18 9.67 -4.36 -7.04
C ALA A 18 9.22 -5.22 -8.24
N GLU A 19 8.01 -5.79 -8.17
CA GLU A 19 7.42 -6.57 -9.27
C GLU A 19 7.11 -5.70 -10.50
N ILE A 20 6.58 -4.48 -10.30
CA ILE A 20 6.37 -3.51 -11.39
C ILE A 20 7.69 -3.16 -12.07
N VAL A 21 8.72 -2.82 -11.28
CA VAL A 21 10.04 -2.46 -11.81
C VAL A 21 10.67 -3.63 -12.56
N ARG A 22 10.54 -4.85 -12.02
CA ARG A 22 11.06 -6.06 -12.68
C ARG A 22 10.38 -6.30 -14.01
N GLU A 23 9.04 -6.23 -14.06
CA GLU A 23 8.27 -6.46 -15.28
C GLU A 23 8.54 -5.38 -16.33
N ALA A 24 8.62 -4.11 -15.93
CA ALA A 24 8.91 -2.99 -16.80
C ALA A 24 10.31 -3.03 -17.42
N ARG A 25 11.27 -3.74 -16.80
CA ARG A 25 12.63 -3.94 -17.32
C ARG A 25 12.77 -5.11 -18.28
N ARG A 26 11.72 -5.91 -18.47
CA ARG A 26 11.79 -7.07 -19.38
C ARG A 26 11.88 -6.58 -20.83
N PRO A 27 12.57 -7.33 -21.73
CA PRO A 27 12.65 -6.99 -23.15
C PRO A 27 11.29 -6.87 -23.85
N ARG A 28 10.29 -7.59 -23.34
CA ARG A 28 8.87 -7.43 -23.67
C ARG A 28 8.09 -7.32 -22.35
N PRO A 29 7.79 -6.11 -21.88
CA PRO A 29 7.00 -5.92 -20.68
C PRO A 29 5.53 -6.29 -20.93
N ASP A 30 4.92 -7.01 -20.00
CA ASP A 30 3.46 -7.19 -20.01
C ASP A 30 2.79 -5.95 -19.41
N GLU A 31 2.30 -5.07 -20.27
CA GLU A 31 1.64 -3.82 -19.86
C GLU A 31 0.36 -4.07 -19.05
N LEU A 32 -0.37 -5.15 -19.32
CA LEU A 32 -1.59 -5.49 -18.60
C LEU A 32 -1.26 -5.94 -17.18
N LEU A 33 -0.21 -6.75 -17.02
CA LEU A 33 0.33 -7.14 -15.72
C LEU A 33 0.83 -5.92 -14.94
N ILE A 34 1.59 -5.03 -15.58
CA ILE A 34 2.06 -3.79 -14.94
C ILE A 34 0.88 -2.91 -14.49
N ALA A 35 -0.15 -2.74 -15.33
CA ALA A 35 -1.33 -1.98 -14.97
C ALA A 35 -2.08 -2.60 -13.78
N ARG A 36 -2.18 -3.94 -13.75
CA ARG A 36 -2.79 -4.67 -12.64
C ARG A 36 -2.00 -4.51 -11.34
N LEU A 37 -0.67 -4.65 -11.40
CA LEU A 37 0.21 -4.46 -10.25
C LEU A 37 0.12 -3.03 -9.72
N LYS A 38 0.08 -2.01 -10.59
CA LYS A 38 -0.12 -0.62 -10.21
C LYS A 38 -1.46 -0.38 -9.50
N LYS A 39 -2.55 -0.99 -9.98
CA LYS A 39 -3.87 -0.93 -9.31
C LYS A 39 -3.82 -1.55 -7.92
N LEU A 40 -3.20 -2.72 -7.77
CA LEU A 40 -3.04 -3.38 -6.47
C LEU A 40 -2.19 -2.53 -5.50
N LYS A 41 -1.11 -1.92 -5.98
CA LYS A 41 -0.28 -1.00 -5.19
C LYS A 41 -1.10 0.20 -4.71
N LEU A 42 -1.90 0.79 -5.61
CA LEU A 42 -2.75 1.94 -5.26
C LEU A 42 -3.76 1.56 -4.16
N ALA A 43 -4.42 0.42 -4.28
CA ALA A 43 -5.35 -0.07 -3.26
C ALA A 43 -4.68 -0.25 -1.88
N HIS A 44 -3.46 -0.82 -1.83
CA HIS A 44 -2.71 -0.95 -0.57
C HIS A 44 -2.32 0.40 0.02
N LYS A 45 -1.92 1.35 -0.83
CA LYS A 45 -1.61 2.72 -0.40
C LYS A 45 -2.84 3.42 0.17
N ASP A 46 -4.00 3.24 -0.44
CA ASP A 46 -5.25 3.83 0.04
C ASP A 46 -5.70 3.18 1.36
N GLN A 47 -5.52 1.86 1.50
CA GLN A 47 -5.70 1.17 2.78
C GLN A 47 -4.77 1.73 3.86
N ILE A 48 -3.47 1.90 3.58
CA ILE A 48 -2.52 2.49 4.54
C ILE A 48 -2.98 3.90 4.95
N ARG A 49 -3.43 4.72 4.00
CA ARG A 49 -3.91 6.09 4.27
C ARG A 49 -5.15 6.09 5.15
N ALA A 50 -6.17 5.32 4.79
CA ALA A 50 -7.40 5.22 5.57
C ALA A 50 -7.12 4.82 7.02
N TRP A 51 -6.17 3.90 7.20
CA TRP A 51 -5.74 3.45 8.53
C TRP A 51 -4.95 4.48 9.30
N GLN A 52 -4.06 5.22 8.64
CA GLN A 52 -3.33 6.31 9.29
C GLN A 52 -4.27 7.43 9.73
N GLN A 53 -5.33 7.70 8.96
CA GLN A 53 -6.38 8.64 9.34
C GLN A 53 -7.17 8.13 10.54
N ASP A 54 -7.64 6.88 10.52
CA ASP A 54 -8.37 6.25 11.64
C ASP A 54 -7.57 6.25 12.95
N LEU A 55 -6.27 5.95 12.86
CA LEU A 55 -5.37 6.00 14.01
C LEU A 55 -5.16 7.44 14.53
N GLY A 56 -5.03 8.40 13.60
CA GLY A 56 -4.90 9.81 13.92
C GLY A 56 -6.14 10.34 14.63
N ASP A 57 -7.33 10.07 14.09
CA ASP A 57 -8.61 10.51 14.64
C ASP A 57 -8.88 9.92 16.03
N SER A 58 -8.49 8.66 16.25
CA SER A 58 -8.58 8.00 17.56
C SER A 58 -7.69 8.67 18.62
N GLN A 59 -6.47 9.08 18.27
CA GLN A 59 -5.56 9.77 19.20
C GLN A 59 -6.00 11.22 19.51
N VAL A 60 -6.69 11.90 18.59
CA VAL A 60 -7.20 13.25 18.83
C VAL A 60 -8.44 13.23 19.75
N ALA A 61 -9.26 12.17 19.66
CA ALA A 61 -10.42 11.98 20.51
C ALA A 61 -10.07 11.76 21.99
N GLU A 62 -8.98 11.00 22.29
CA GLU A 62 -8.51 10.77 23.67
C GLU A 62 -7.87 12.01 24.32
N GLN A 63 -7.39 13.00 23.56
CA GLN A 63 -6.76 14.20 24.12
C GLN A 63 -7.74 15.35 24.39
N ARG A 64 -9.02 15.19 24.04
CA ARG A 64 -10.06 16.23 24.20
C ARG A 64 -11.15 15.88 25.23
N GLY A 65 -11.03 14.74 25.91
CA GLY A 65 -11.87 14.36 27.06
C GLY A 65 -11.14 14.54 28.37
#